data_AF-A0A512BU61-F1
#
_entry.id   AF-A0A512BU61-F1
#
_cell.length_a   1.000
_cell.length_b   1.000
_cell.length_c   1.000
_cell.angle_alpha   90.00
_cell.angle_beta   90.00
_cell.angle_gamma   90.00
#
_symmetry.space_group_name_H-M   'P 1'
#
loop_
_entity.id
_entity.type
_entity.pdbx_description
1 polymer ?
#
loop_
_entity_poly.entity_id
_entity_poly.type
_entity_poly.pdbx_seq_one_letter_code
_entity_poly.pdbx_strand_id
1 'polypeptide(L)'
;MRALLNTKADISLREIQAAGASLLYLPPYSRDLNPIEQVFAKLKALLRKAAARTKEALWTTIGELLDRFLAEECQNYLTNCEYEFT
;
A
#
# COMPACT_ATOMS: atom_id res chain seq x y z
N MET A 1 -13.42 -5.91 33.46
CA MET A 1 -14.54 -5.59 32.55
C MET A 1 -14.38 -4.16 32.03
N ARG A 2 -13.95 -4.02 30.76
CA ARG A 2 -14.01 -2.84 29.85
C ARG A 2 -13.24 -3.29 28.58
N ALA A 3 -13.84 -3.96 27.61
CA ALA A 3 -14.87 -3.57 26.64
C ALA A 3 -14.27 -3.01 25.33
N LEU A 4 -14.72 -3.62 24.22
CA LEU A 4 -14.66 -3.17 22.82
C LEU A 4 -13.33 -3.31 22.07
N LEU A 5 -12.95 -4.55 21.79
CA LEU A 5 -12.18 -4.82 20.58
C LEU A 5 -13.11 -5.46 19.55
N ASN A 6 -13.31 -4.71 18.47
CA ASN A 6 -14.04 -5.15 17.29
C ASN A 6 -13.31 -6.37 16.71
N THR A 7 -13.98 -7.51 16.59
CA THR A 7 -13.39 -8.84 16.34
C THR A 7 -12.53 -8.96 15.07
N LYS A 8 -12.58 -7.98 14.16
CA LYS A 8 -11.72 -7.91 12.97
C LYS A 8 -10.33 -7.31 13.23
N ALA A 9 -10.16 -6.44 14.21
CA ALA A 9 -8.86 -5.79 14.46
C ALA A 9 -7.90 -6.68 15.26
N ASP A 10 -8.43 -7.46 16.20
CA ASP A 10 -7.62 -8.29 17.11
C ASP A 10 -6.98 -9.50 16.45
N ILE A 11 -7.71 -10.14 15.54
CA ILE A 11 -7.21 -11.31 14.80
C ILE A 11 -6.05 -10.86 13.91
N SER A 12 -6.23 -9.73 13.21
CA SER A 12 -5.21 -9.18 12.32
C SER A 12 -3.92 -8.80 13.06
N LEU A 13 -3.99 -8.24 14.27
CA LEU A 13 -2.80 -7.89 15.04
C LEU A 13 -1.99 -9.12 15.48
N ARG A 14 -2.67 -10.17 15.93
CA ARG A 14 -2.00 -11.43 16.33
C ARG A 14 -1.31 -12.08 15.13
N GLU A 15 -1.95 -12.07 13.96
CA GLU A 15 -1.38 -12.61 12.73
C GLU A 15 -0.16 -11.81 12.25
N ILE A 16 -0.24 -10.47 12.29
CA ILE A 16 0.88 -9.57 11.95
C ILE A 16 2.07 -9.84 12.87
N GLN A 17 1.84 -9.92 14.18
CA GLN A 17 2.89 -10.20 15.16
C GLN A 17 3.46 -11.63 15.01
N ALA A 18 2.61 -12.63 14.72
CA ALA A 18 3.05 -14.00 14.49
C ALA A 18 3.93 -14.13 13.24
N ALA A 19 3.74 -13.28 12.24
CA ALA A 19 4.60 -13.19 11.06
C ALA A 19 5.92 -12.44 11.32
N GLY A 20 6.16 -11.95 12.55
CA GLY A 20 7.34 -11.16 12.90
C GLY A 20 7.30 -9.70 12.42
N ALA A 21 6.15 -9.22 11.95
CA ALA A 21 5.98 -7.85 11.49
C ALA A 21 5.63 -6.91 12.66
N SER A 22 6.10 -5.66 12.56
CA SER A 22 5.78 -4.59 13.49
C SER A 22 4.69 -3.67 12.93
N LEU A 23 3.91 -3.06 13.82
CA LEU A 23 2.90 -2.06 13.44
C LEU A 23 3.48 -0.66 13.56
N LEU A 24 3.51 0.08 12.45
CA LEU A 24 3.85 1.49 12.42
C LEU A 24 2.57 2.31 12.49
N TYR A 25 2.49 3.22 13.47
CA TYR A 25 1.33 4.10 13.62
C TYR A 25 1.44 5.29 12.66
N LEU A 26 0.44 5.47 11.81
CA LEU A 26 0.29 6.62 10.94
C LEU A 26 -0.67 7.63 11.58
N PRO A 27 -0.26 8.90 11.80
CA PRO A 27 -1.18 9.90 12.34
C PRO A 27 -2.36 10.13 11.38
N PRO A 28 -3.55 10.48 11.91
CA PRO A 28 -4.72 10.75 11.08
C PRO A 28 -4.44 11.84 10.03
N TYR A 29 -4.92 11.62 8.80
CA TYR A 29 -4.80 12.55 7.67
C TYR A 29 -3.37 12.85 7.17
N SER A 30 -2.36 12.08 7.59
CA SER A 30 -0.98 12.20 7.12
C SER A 30 -0.74 11.55 5.76
N ARG A 31 -1.37 12.11 4.71
CA ARG A 31 -1.23 11.59 3.33
C ARG A 31 0.23 11.58 2.87
N ASP A 32 1.02 12.58 3.27
CA ASP A 32 2.42 12.73 2.87
C ASP A 32 3.35 11.68 3.49
N LEU A 33 2.89 11.01 4.57
CA LEU A 33 3.62 9.94 5.24
C LEU A 33 3.15 8.54 4.79
N ASN A 34 2.36 8.44 3.71
CA ASN A 34 1.86 7.15 3.22
C ASN A 34 2.44 6.81 1.83
N PRO A 35 3.48 5.95 1.75
CA PRO A 35 4.17 5.61 0.50
C PRO A 35 3.23 5.05 -0.57
N ILE A 36 2.15 4.40 -0.17
CA ILE A 36 1.18 3.80 -1.09
C ILE A 36 0.48 4.85 -1.95
N GLU A 37 0.37 6.10 -1.48
CA GLU A 37 -0.29 7.18 -2.20
C GLU A 37 0.50 7.55 -3.46
N GLN A 38 1.83 7.55 -3.39
CA GLN A 38 2.71 7.81 -4.53
C GLN A 38 2.61 6.68 -5.57
N VAL A 39 2.64 5.42 -5.11
CA VAL A 39 2.43 4.24 -5.95
C VAL A 39 1.07 4.32 -6.66
N PHE A 40 -0.01 4.61 -5.93
CA PHE A 40 -1.34 4.72 -6.50
C PHE A 40 -1.51 5.93 -7.42
N ALA A 41 -0.81 7.04 -7.18
CA ALA A 41 -0.82 8.18 -8.09
C ALA A 41 -0.29 7.78 -9.48
N LYS A 42 0.88 7.12 -9.53
CA LYS A 42 1.46 6.60 -10.77
C LYS A 42 0.58 5.53 -11.40
N LEU A 43 0.12 4.54 -10.62
CA LEU A 43 -0.72 3.45 -11.14
C LEU A 43 -2.02 3.99 -11.76
N LYS A 44 -2.71 4.92 -11.08
CA LYS A 44 -3.92 5.55 -11.61
C LYS A 44 -3.65 6.34 -12.89
N ALA A 45 -2.50 7.02 -13.01
CA ALA A 45 -2.13 7.70 -14.25
C ALA A 45 -1.94 6.70 -15.41
N LEU A 46 -1.24 5.60 -15.15
CA LEU A 46 -1.02 4.53 -16.14
C LEU A 46 -2.33 3.85 -16.56
N LEU A 47 -3.21 3.54 -15.61
CA LEU A 47 -4.52 2.95 -15.88
C LEU A 47 -5.43 3.86 -16.71
N ARG A 48 -5.43 5.16 -16.42
CA ARG A 48 -6.16 6.15 -17.24
C ARG A 48 -5.65 6.19 -18.67
N LYS A 49 -4.33 6.07 -18.86
CA LYS A 49 -3.70 6.00 -20.18
C LYS A 49 -4.03 4.70 -20.92
N ALA A 50 -4.05 3.57 -20.22
CA ALA A 50 -4.37 2.26 -20.80
C ALA A 50 -5.84 2.12 -21.22
N ALA A 51 -6.74 2.83 -20.53
CA ALA A 51 -8.14 2.98 -20.92
C ALA A 51 -8.90 1.65 -21.11
N ALA A 52 -8.58 0.62 -20.32
CA ALA A 52 -9.34 -0.63 -20.30
C ALA A 52 -10.84 -0.37 -19.99
N ARG A 53 -11.73 -1.15 -20.64
CA ARG A 53 -13.19 -1.01 -20.54
C ARG A 53 -13.92 -2.26 -20.07
N THR A 54 -13.19 -3.35 -19.81
CA THR A 54 -13.72 -4.56 -19.20
C THR A 54 -12.96 -4.87 -17.92
N LYS A 55 -13.59 -5.63 -17.03
CA LYS A 55 -12.98 -6.02 -15.76
C LYS A 55 -11.76 -6.92 -16.00
N GLU A 56 -11.89 -7.85 -16.94
CA GLU A 56 -10.85 -8.82 -17.30
C GLU A 56 -9.62 -8.09 -17.87
N ALA A 57 -9.85 -7.17 -18.82
CA ALA A 57 -8.76 -6.35 -19.36
C ALA A 57 -8.12 -5.48 -18.29
N LEU A 58 -8.92 -4.90 -17.38
CA LEU A 58 -8.38 -4.11 -16.27
C LEU A 58 -7.46 -4.95 -15.37
N TRP A 59 -7.83 -6.17 -15.01
CA TRP A 59 -6.99 -7.04 -14.19
C TRP A 59 -5.68 -7.40 -14.87
N THR A 60 -5.73 -7.79 -16.15
CA THR A 60 -4.52 -8.07 -16.94
C THR A 60 -3.62 -6.84 -17.02
N THR A 61 -4.19 -5.68 -17.35
CA THR A 61 -3.44 -4.41 -17.41
C THR A 61 -2.82 -4.03 -16.08
N ILE A 62 -3.51 -4.24 -14.94
CA ILE A 62 -2.90 -3.98 -13.62
C ILE A 62 -1.65 -4.84 -13.45
N GLY A 63 -1.72 -6.15 -13.75
CA GLY A 63 -0.57 -7.05 -13.67
C GLY A 63 0.62 -6.56 -14.50
N GLU A 64 0.40 -6.26 -15.78
CA GLU A 64 1.44 -5.76 -16.70
C GLU A 64 2.04 -4.41 -16.26
N LEU A 65 1.22 -3.53 -15.68
CA LEU A 65 1.69 -2.22 -15.22
C LEU A 65 2.52 -2.31 -13.94
N LEU A 66 2.31 -3.32 -13.10
CA LEU A 66 3.09 -3.51 -11.88
C LEU A 66 4.57 -3.82 -12.18
N ASP A 67 4.87 -4.43 -13.33
CA ASP A 67 6.25 -4.65 -13.80
C ASP A 67 7.02 -3.34 -14.07
N ARG A 68 6.31 -2.20 -14.12
CA ARG A 68 6.90 -0.86 -14.34
C ARG A 68 7.29 -0.15 -13.05
N PHE A 69 7.19 -0.79 -11.90
CA PHE A 69 7.60 -0.27 -10.59
C PHE A 69 8.91 -0.94 -10.19
N LEU A 70 10.03 -0.24 -10.40
CA LEU A 70 11.35 -0.78 -10.13
C LEU A 70 11.64 -0.77 -8.62
N ALA A 71 12.51 -1.67 -8.15
CA ALA A 71 12.87 -1.76 -6.75
C ALA A 71 13.43 -0.43 -6.19
N GLU A 72 14.27 0.26 -6.95
CA GLU A 72 14.82 1.58 -6.61
C GLU A 72 13.72 2.64 -6.48
N GLU A 73 12.73 2.63 -7.38
CA GLU A 73 11.60 3.54 -7.31
C GLU A 73 10.74 3.29 -6.06
N CYS A 74 10.52 2.02 -5.71
CA CYS A 74 9.83 1.65 -4.48
C CYS A 74 10.58 2.11 -3.23
N GLN A 75 11.90 2.00 -3.21
CA GLN A 75 12.73 2.52 -2.12
C GLN A 75 12.58 4.05 -2.01
N ASN A 76 12.61 4.76 -3.14
CA ASN A 76 12.44 6.22 -3.16
C ASN A 76 11.08 6.66 -2.58
N TYR A 77 9.99 5.92 -2.82
CA TYR A 77 8.69 6.23 -2.22
C TYR A 77 8.71 6.16 -0.69
N LEU A 78 9.44 5.19 -0.15
CA LEU A 78 9.56 4.97 1.28
C LEU A 78 10.44 6.04 1.92
N THR A 79 11.60 6.34 1.31
CA THR A 79 12.48 7.42 1.74
C THR A 79 11.78 8.79 1.70
N ASN A 80 10.97 9.06 0.68
CA ASN A 80 10.20 10.31 0.59
C ASN A 80 9.17 10.47 1.73
N CYS A 81 8.73 9.37 2.33
CA CYS A 81 7.85 9.39 3.51
C CYS A 81 8.62 9.22 4.82
N GLU A 82 9.94 9.45 4.82
CA GLU A 82 10.83 9.38 5.98
C GLU A 82 10.94 7.99 6.63
N TYR A 83 10.62 6.93 5.88
CA TYR A 83 10.90 5.57 6.31
C TYR A 83 12.36 5.21 6.01
N GLU A 84 13.14 4.95 7.05
CA GLU A 84 14.49 4.42 6.94
C GLU A 84 14.47 2.88 6.97
N PHE A 85 15.15 2.27 6.01
CA PHE A 85 15.52 0.85 6.10
C PHE A 85 16.93 0.80 6.67
N THR A 86 17.04 0.49 7.96
CA THR A 86 18.32 0.09 8.57
C THR A 86 18.47 -1.42 8.51
#